data_AF-E3SG11-F1
#
_entry.id   AF-E3SG11-F1
#
_cell.length_a   1.000
_cell.length_b   1.000
_cell.length_c   1.000
_cell.angle_alpha   90.00
_cell.angle_beta   90.00
_cell.angle_gamma   90.00
#
_symmetry.space_group_name_H-M   'P 1'
#
loop_
_entity.id
_entity.type
_entity.pdbx_description
1 polymer ?
#
loop_
_entity_poly.entity_id
_entity_poly.type
_entity_poly.pdbx_seq_one_letter_code
_entity_poly.pdbx_strand_id
1 'polypeptide(L)'
;GSGTGKTSGKGHKGQLARSGKTLRPGFEGGQIPFFQRIPKRGFHNFAKKRYTLLNLKTLETFPQDTVVTPQLLLEKKIIKDQLCGIKVLSQGTLTKKLFVKASKFSKQAQAAILAVGGNIEVI
;
A
#
# COMPACT_ATOMS: atom_id res chain seq x y z
N GLY A 1 -45.16 4.35 -9.59
CA GLY A 1 -44.89 3.55 -8.38
C GLY A 1 -43.46 3.02 -8.42
N SER A 2 -42.87 2.66 -7.28
CA SER A 2 -41.43 2.32 -7.13
C SER A 2 -40.94 1.04 -7.83
N GLY A 3 -41.81 0.29 -8.51
CA GLY A 3 -41.44 -0.94 -9.25
C GLY A 3 -41.09 -2.16 -8.38
N THR A 4 -41.07 -2.05 -7.04
CA THR A 4 -40.59 -3.09 -6.11
C THR A 4 -41.65 -3.62 -5.15
N GLY A 5 -42.93 -3.25 -5.31
CA GLY A 5 -43.98 -3.48 -4.29
C GLY A 5 -44.31 -4.94 -3.95
N LYS A 6 -44.32 -5.87 -4.90
CA LYS A 6 -44.83 -7.25 -4.68
C LYS A 6 -43.78 -8.21 -4.10
N THR A 7 -42.57 -8.19 -4.64
CA THR A 7 -41.49 -9.16 -4.31
C THR A 7 -40.22 -8.48 -3.82
N SER A 8 -40.23 -7.15 -3.71
CA SER A 8 -39.06 -6.36 -3.30
C SER A 8 -37.80 -6.66 -4.13
N GLY A 9 -37.98 -7.02 -5.42
CA GLY A 9 -36.86 -7.37 -6.33
C GLY A 9 -36.28 -8.78 -6.15
N LYS A 10 -36.82 -9.60 -5.24
CA LYS A 10 -36.31 -10.96 -4.97
C LYS A 10 -36.88 -12.06 -5.87
N GLY A 11 -37.83 -11.74 -6.73
CA GLY A 11 -38.57 -12.73 -7.52
C GLY A 11 -39.54 -13.57 -6.68
N HIS A 12 -39.95 -14.74 -7.19
CA HIS A 12 -40.93 -15.62 -6.54
C HIS A 12 -40.28 -16.90 -5.99
N LYS A 13 -40.69 -17.30 -4.77
CA LYS A 13 -40.29 -18.57 -4.11
C LYS A 13 -38.75 -18.73 -4.01
N GLY A 14 -38.29 -19.92 -3.63
CA GLY A 14 -36.87 -20.22 -3.46
C GLY A 14 -36.28 -19.77 -2.12
N GLN A 15 -35.09 -20.26 -1.81
CA GLN A 15 -34.41 -20.01 -0.53
C GLN A 15 -34.11 -18.52 -0.32
N LEU A 16 -33.66 -17.81 -1.35
CA LEU A 16 -33.28 -16.39 -1.28
C LEU A 16 -34.47 -15.43 -1.12
N ALA A 17 -35.70 -15.88 -1.41
CA ALA A 17 -36.90 -15.09 -1.19
C ALA A 17 -37.45 -15.20 0.24
N ARG A 18 -36.91 -16.10 1.08
CA ARG A 18 -37.34 -16.28 2.47
C ARG A 18 -36.58 -15.35 3.40
N SER A 19 -37.25 -14.89 4.46
CA SER A 19 -36.60 -14.10 5.51
C SER A 19 -35.49 -14.90 6.18
N GLY A 20 -34.36 -14.27 6.47
CA GLY A 20 -33.22 -14.87 7.17
C GLY A 20 -32.44 -15.95 6.42
N LYS A 21 -32.84 -16.33 5.19
CA LYS A 21 -32.15 -17.36 4.41
C LYS A 21 -31.21 -16.75 3.37
N THR A 22 -29.91 -16.92 3.61
CA THR A 22 -28.84 -16.55 2.69
C THR A 22 -27.88 -17.75 2.56
N LEU A 23 -27.31 -17.96 1.38
CA LEU A 23 -26.24 -18.92 1.17
C LEU A 23 -24.95 -18.33 1.74
N ARG A 24 -24.20 -19.09 2.55
CA ARG A 24 -22.91 -18.60 3.06
C ARG A 24 -21.98 -18.25 1.88
N PRO A 25 -21.24 -17.14 1.93
CA PRO A 25 -20.24 -16.82 0.93
C PRO A 25 -19.27 -18.00 0.75
N GLY A 26 -19.00 -18.38 -0.50
CA GLY A 26 -18.14 -19.52 -0.83
C GLY A 26 -18.80 -20.90 -0.80
N PHE A 27 -20.14 -21.00 -0.68
CA PHE A 27 -20.85 -22.26 -0.88
C PHE A 27 -21.17 -22.49 -2.37
N GLU A 28 -20.69 -23.61 -2.91
CA GLU A 28 -20.83 -23.98 -4.33
C GLU A 28 -21.87 -25.11 -4.53
N GLY A 29 -22.98 -25.08 -3.78
CA GLY A 29 -24.12 -25.98 -4.02
C GLY A 29 -23.89 -27.46 -3.66
N GLY A 30 -22.81 -27.78 -2.94
CA GLY A 30 -22.44 -29.16 -2.59
C GLY A 30 -21.05 -29.57 -3.08
N GLN A 31 -20.46 -28.79 -3.99
CA GLN A 31 -19.07 -28.96 -4.41
C GLN A 31 -18.09 -28.52 -3.31
N ILE A 32 -16.90 -29.12 -3.27
CA ILE A 32 -15.80 -28.67 -2.38
C ILE A 32 -15.45 -27.23 -2.74
N PRO A 33 -15.55 -26.26 -1.82
CA PRO A 33 -15.30 -24.85 -2.14
C PRO A 33 -13.90 -24.58 -2.71
N PHE A 34 -13.78 -23.61 -3.61
CA PHE A 34 -12.52 -23.23 -4.25
C PHE A 34 -11.35 -23.04 -3.28
N PHE A 35 -11.57 -22.35 -2.16
CA PHE A 35 -10.54 -22.09 -1.14
C PHE A 35 -10.06 -23.34 -0.39
N GLN A 36 -10.78 -24.47 -0.49
CA GLN A 36 -10.36 -25.77 0.05
C GLN A 36 -9.61 -26.60 -1.00
N ARG A 37 -9.80 -26.33 -2.30
CA ARG A 37 -9.08 -27.02 -3.38
C ARG A 37 -7.63 -26.55 -3.51
N ILE A 38 -7.36 -25.30 -3.12
CA ILE A 38 -6.02 -24.70 -3.22
C ILE A 38 -5.18 -25.12 -2.00
N PRO A 39 -3.93 -25.58 -2.20
CA PRO A 39 -3.05 -25.92 -1.09
C PRO A 39 -2.67 -24.66 -0.28
N LYS A 40 -2.62 -24.81 1.04
CA LYS A 40 -2.02 -23.80 1.92
C LYS A 40 -0.53 -23.71 1.63
N ARG A 41 -0.02 -22.51 1.36
CA ARG A 41 1.39 -22.30 0.98
C ARG A 41 2.03 -21.15 1.75
N GLY A 42 3.27 -21.35 2.17
CA GLY A 42 4.11 -20.35 2.84
C GLY A 42 3.93 -20.32 4.35
N PHE A 43 4.61 -19.36 4.99
CA PHE A 43 4.55 -19.12 6.44
C PHE A 43 4.57 -17.62 6.71
N HIS A 44 4.14 -17.22 7.91
CA HIS A 44 4.19 -15.83 8.35
C HIS A 44 5.48 -15.55 9.15
N ASN A 45 6.34 -14.67 8.63
CA ASN A 45 7.50 -14.18 9.38
C ASN A 45 7.08 -13.03 10.32
N PHE A 46 7.08 -13.29 11.64
CA PHE A 46 6.72 -12.32 12.68
C PHE A 46 7.68 -11.13 12.77
N ALA A 47 8.97 -11.34 12.44
CA ALA A 47 10.01 -10.32 12.50
C ALA A 47 10.25 -9.61 11.17
N LYS A 48 9.29 -9.67 10.22
CA LYS A 48 9.43 -9.04 8.91
C LYS A 48 9.51 -7.51 9.06
N LYS A 49 10.71 -6.96 8.90
CA LYS A 49 10.94 -5.51 8.87
C LYS A 49 10.25 -4.89 7.66
N ARG A 50 9.33 -3.94 7.90
CA ARG A 50 8.66 -3.15 6.88
C ARG A 50 9.19 -1.73 6.94
N TYR A 51 9.62 -1.22 5.80
CA TYR A 51 10.10 0.15 5.68
C TYR A 51 9.02 1.01 5.06
N THR A 52 8.96 2.27 5.46
CA THR A 52 8.14 3.26 4.76
C THR A 52 8.82 3.61 3.45
N LEU A 53 8.12 3.40 2.34
CA LEU A 53 8.65 3.65 1.00
C LEU A 53 8.47 5.11 0.63
N LEU A 54 9.54 5.72 0.14
CA LEU A 54 9.54 7.10 -0.33
C LEU A 54 10.13 7.17 -1.74
N ASN A 55 9.49 7.90 -2.64
CA ASN A 55 9.87 7.97 -4.05
C ASN A 55 10.54 9.33 -4.38
N LEU A 56 11.36 9.38 -5.42
CA LEU A 56 11.98 10.63 -5.88
C LEU A 56 10.95 11.70 -6.24
N LYS A 57 9.81 11.31 -6.84
CA LYS A 57 8.70 12.25 -7.14
C LYS A 57 8.22 13.03 -5.93
N THR A 58 8.17 12.40 -4.75
CA THR A 58 7.75 13.09 -3.52
C THR A 58 8.82 14.05 -2.99
N LEU A 59 10.10 13.71 -3.21
CA LEU A 59 11.21 14.58 -2.83
C LEU A 59 11.27 15.87 -3.67
N GLU A 60 10.80 15.82 -4.91
CA GLU A 60 10.75 17.00 -5.80
C GLU A 60 9.86 18.14 -5.27
N THR A 61 8.95 17.86 -4.32
CA THR A 61 8.13 18.90 -3.68
C THR A 61 8.91 19.82 -2.74
N PHE A 62 10.10 19.41 -2.31
CA PHE A 62 10.92 20.22 -1.42
C PHE A 62 11.65 21.34 -2.17
N PRO A 63 12.02 22.43 -1.48
CA PRO A 63 12.95 23.41 -2.03
C PRO A 63 14.36 22.82 -2.17
N GLN A 64 15.16 23.46 -3.03
CA GLN A 64 16.56 23.09 -3.23
C GLN A 64 17.38 23.25 -1.94
N ASP A 65 18.39 22.40 -1.78
CA ASP A 65 19.33 22.33 -0.65
C ASP A 65 18.68 22.04 0.71
N THR A 66 17.45 21.53 0.71
CA THR A 66 16.80 21.11 1.96
C THR A 66 17.34 19.79 2.49
N VAL A 67 17.44 19.72 3.82
CA VAL A 67 17.81 18.50 4.55
C VAL A 67 16.54 17.70 4.83
N VAL A 68 16.35 16.63 4.08
CA VAL A 68 15.19 15.75 4.22
C VAL A 68 15.50 14.73 5.32
N THR A 69 14.94 14.96 6.50
CA THR A 69 15.02 14.04 7.65
C THR A 69 13.71 13.29 7.86
N PRO A 70 13.72 12.15 8.58
CA PRO A 70 12.50 11.43 8.93
C PRO A 70 11.48 12.27 9.72
N GLN A 71 11.96 13.19 10.57
CA GLN A 71 11.13 14.11 11.36
C GLN A 71 10.41 15.14 10.46
N LEU A 72 11.14 15.75 9.53
CA LEU A 72 10.59 16.72 8.58
C LEU A 72 9.52 16.09 7.67
N LEU A 73 9.67 14.81 7.32
CA LEU A 73 8.68 14.06 6.55
C LEU A 73 7.39 13.78 7.35
N LEU A 74 7.48 13.61 8.67
CA LEU A 74 6.33 13.49 9.57
C LEU A 74 5.62 14.84 9.75
N GLU A 75 6.36 15.92 9.99
CA GLU A 75 5.83 17.27 10.16
C GLU A 75 5.03 17.73 8.94
N LYS A 76 5.58 17.50 7.74
CA LYS A 76 4.89 17.79 6.47
C LYS A 76 3.81 16.76 6.10
N LYS A 77 3.57 15.76 6.96
CA LYS A 77 2.59 14.69 6.76
C LYS A 77 2.74 13.93 5.44
N ILE A 78 3.96 13.89 4.90
CA ILE A 78 4.30 13.07 3.72
C ILE A 78 4.34 11.60 4.12
N ILE A 79 4.79 11.33 5.34
CA ILE A 79 4.76 10.03 5.98
C ILE A 79 3.86 10.10 7.20
N LYS A 80 3.08 9.04 7.45
CA LYS A 80 2.28 8.89 8.67
C LYS A 80 3.05 8.19 9.80
N ASP A 81 3.81 7.17 9.44
CA ASP A 81 4.62 6.36 10.36
C ASP A 81 5.90 5.89 9.63
N GLN A 82 7.00 5.85 10.36
CA GLN A 82 8.30 5.43 9.85
C GLN A 82 8.48 3.90 9.86
N LEU A 83 7.58 3.14 10.51
CA LEU A 83 7.69 1.68 10.62
C LEU A 83 9.09 1.26 11.14
N CYS A 84 9.84 0.42 10.41
CA CYS A 84 11.22 0.06 10.73
C CYS A 84 12.29 1.00 10.10
N GLY A 85 11.89 2.16 9.60
CA GLY A 85 12.74 3.15 8.94
C GLY A 85 12.26 3.51 7.53
N ILE A 86 12.90 4.49 6.92
CA ILE A 86 12.54 4.99 5.57
C ILE A 86 13.43 4.35 4.52
N LYS A 87 12.82 3.87 3.42
CA LYS A 87 13.52 3.37 2.24
C LYS A 87 13.21 4.23 1.01
N VAL A 88 14.24 4.82 0.41
CA VAL A 88 14.09 5.66 -0.79
C VAL A 88 14.23 4.84 -2.08
N LEU A 89 13.27 5.00 -2.99
CA LEU A 89 13.16 4.32 -4.28
C LEU A 89 13.24 5.32 -5.45
N SER A 90 13.68 4.85 -6.61
CA SER A 90 14.00 5.64 -7.81
C SER A 90 12.80 6.08 -8.66
N GLN A 91 11.57 5.95 -8.17
CA GLN A 91 10.40 6.26 -9.00
C GLN A 91 10.19 7.78 -9.12
N GLY A 92 10.25 8.28 -10.35
CA GLY A 92 10.11 9.69 -10.70
C GLY A 92 11.45 10.37 -10.98
N THR A 93 11.39 11.62 -11.44
CA THR A 93 12.55 12.46 -11.70
C THR A 93 12.83 13.37 -10.51
N LEU A 94 14.10 13.52 -10.17
CA LEU A 94 14.58 14.50 -9.21
C LEU A 94 15.42 15.52 -9.99
N THR A 95 15.08 16.80 -9.93
CA THR A 95 15.86 17.89 -10.54
C THR A 95 16.50 18.77 -9.48
N LYS A 96 15.98 18.75 -8.26
CA LYS A 96 16.49 19.54 -7.14
C LYS A 96 17.58 18.82 -6.37
N LYS A 97 18.63 19.57 -6.01
CA LYS A 97 19.67 19.13 -5.09
C LYS A 97 19.09 19.04 -3.68
N LEU A 98 19.18 17.86 -3.05
CA LEU A 98 18.65 17.60 -1.71
C LEU A 98 19.66 16.80 -0.88
N PHE A 99 19.62 17.00 0.44
CA PHE A 99 20.39 16.21 1.41
C PHE A 99 19.45 15.21 2.08
N VAL A 100 19.50 13.94 1.70
CA VAL A 100 18.52 12.94 2.14
C VAL A 100 19.11 12.03 3.21
N LYS A 101 18.48 12.04 4.40
CA LYS A 101 18.82 11.14 5.51
C LYS A 101 17.75 10.04 5.66
N ALA A 102 18.10 8.79 5.37
CA ALA A 102 17.16 7.66 5.48
C ALA A 102 17.86 6.34 5.77
N SER A 103 17.11 5.34 6.23
CA SER A 103 17.69 4.05 6.64
C SER A 103 18.14 3.16 5.51
N LYS A 104 17.47 3.23 4.36
CA LYS A 104 17.85 2.46 3.17
C LYS A 104 17.62 3.25 1.89
N PHE A 105 18.44 2.96 0.89
CA PHE A 105 18.26 3.49 -0.46
C PHE A 105 18.35 2.35 -1.47
N SER A 106 17.56 2.44 -2.55
CA SER A 106 17.79 1.60 -3.73
C SER A 106 19.02 2.11 -4.50
N LYS A 107 19.75 1.20 -5.16
CA LYS A 107 20.95 1.56 -5.94
C LYS A 107 20.67 2.65 -6.98
N GLN A 108 19.54 2.54 -7.67
CA GLN A 108 19.11 3.54 -8.66
C GLN A 108 18.75 4.88 -8.02
N ALA A 109 18.12 4.89 -6.83
CA ALA A 109 17.81 6.14 -6.14
C ALA A 109 19.07 6.86 -5.69
N GLN A 110 20.08 6.11 -5.23
CA GLN A 110 21.38 6.70 -4.86
C GLN A 110 22.03 7.37 -6.07
N ALA A 111 22.08 6.68 -7.20
CA ALA A 111 22.65 7.23 -8.44
C ALA A 111 21.89 8.49 -8.88
N ALA A 112 20.56 8.49 -8.83
CA ALA A 112 19.75 9.64 -9.21
C ALA A 112 19.95 10.86 -8.30
N ILE A 113 20.09 10.67 -6.99
CA ILE A 113 20.33 11.77 -6.05
C ILE A 113 21.74 12.35 -6.24
N LEU A 114 22.75 11.48 -6.43
CA LEU A 114 24.13 11.90 -6.68
C LEU A 114 24.30 12.60 -8.04
N ALA A 115 23.55 12.18 -9.08
CA ALA A 115 23.59 12.79 -10.40
C ALA A 115 23.15 14.27 -10.39
N VAL A 116 22.26 14.64 -9.47
CA VAL A 116 21.80 16.03 -9.27
C VAL A 116 22.73 16.79 -8.30
N GLY A 117 23.80 16.16 -7.82
CA GLY A 117 24.73 16.73 -6.86
C GLY A 117 24.20 16.78 -5.42
N GLY A 118 23.18 15.99 -5.11
CA GLY A 118 22.67 15.81 -3.74
C GLY A 118 23.58 14.96 -2.87
N ASN A 119 23.28 14.90 -1.57
CA ASN A 119 24.03 14.07 -0.61
C ASN A 119 23.12 13.04 0.06
N ILE A 120 23.70 11.91 0.44
CA ILE A 120 22.99 10.76 0.97
C ILE A 120 23.64 10.36 2.30
N GLU A 121 22.85 10.28 3.36
CA GLU A 121 23.29 9.80 4.68
C GLU A 121 22.40 8.63 5.13
N VAL A 122 23.04 7.53 5.51
CA VAL A 122 22.35 6.31 5.97
C VAL A 122 22.30 6.29 7.50
N ILE A 123 21.08 6.26 8.06
CA ILE A 123 20.81 6.24 9.52
C ILE A 123 20.13 4.93 9.95
#